data_AF-K3WUN4-F1
#
_entry.id   AF-K3WUN4-F1
#
_cell.length_a   1.000
_cell.length_b   1.000
_cell.length_c   1.000
_cell.angle_alpha   90.00
_cell.angle_beta   90.00
_cell.angle_gamma   90.00
#
_symmetry.space_group_name_H-M   'P 1'
#
loop_
_entity.id
_entity.type
_entity.pdbx_description
1 polymer ?
#
loop_
_entity_poly.entity_id
_entity_poly.type
_entity_poly.pdbx_seq_one_letter_code
_entity_poly.pdbx_strand_id
1 'polypeptide(L)'
;SVHDDNQRTEFTEIEKGEIIGLRTTGWTFAAIGKRLGRLPTGVSKFWRNQNSYRKKKRSGRPKKVCKRTERRIVLKAKKEGTTASAVQATLGVDISIRTVQRVLQKAPFMRYGKRNGTPMLTENH
;
A
#
# COMPACT_ATOMS: atom_id res chain seq x y z
N SER A 1 -22.68 -27.99 9.24
CA SER A 1 -22.03 -26.85 9.91
C SER A 1 -21.42 -25.95 8.83
N VAL A 2 -22.14 -24.91 8.38
CA VAL A 2 -21.77 -24.06 7.21
C VAL A 2 -21.82 -22.57 7.58
N HIS A 3 -21.73 -22.22 8.87
CA HIS A 3 -22.06 -20.88 9.36
C HIS A 3 -20.85 -19.95 9.57
N ASP A 4 -19.62 -20.32 9.18
CA ASP A 4 -18.41 -19.58 9.60
C ASP A 4 -17.81 -18.60 8.55
N ASP A 5 -18.12 -18.75 7.25
CA ASP A 5 -17.41 -17.98 6.21
C ASP A 5 -17.95 -16.57 5.93
N ASN A 6 -19.16 -16.23 6.38
CA ASN A 6 -19.79 -14.94 6.04
C ASN A 6 -19.40 -13.77 6.99
N GLN A 7 -18.40 -13.97 7.85
CA GLN A 7 -18.02 -13.04 8.92
C GLN A 7 -17.05 -11.92 8.47
N ARG A 8 -16.36 -12.11 7.35
CA ARG A 8 -15.27 -11.21 6.90
C ARG A 8 -15.60 -10.38 5.65
N THR A 9 -16.68 -10.72 4.95
CA THR A 9 -17.10 -10.08 3.71
C THR A 9 -17.79 -8.73 3.98
N GLU A 10 -17.58 -7.77 3.08
CA GLU A 10 -18.26 -6.47 3.15
C GLU A 10 -19.73 -6.64 2.78
N PHE A 11 -20.60 -5.77 3.31
CA PHE A 11 -22.00 -5.75 2.87
C PHE A 11 -22.05 -5.34 1.40
N THR A 12 -22.80 -6.08 0.59
CA THR A 12 -23.09 -5.70 -0.80
C THR A 12 -23.92 -4.42 -0.81
N GLU A 13 -24.01 -3.73 -1.96
CA GLU A 13 -24.84 -2.54 -2.06
C GLU A 13 -26.32 -2.84 -1.80
N ILE A 14 -26.78 -4.03 -2.22
CA ILE A 14 -28.14 -4.53 -1.95
C ILE A 14 -28.35 -4.70 -0.44
N GLU A 15 -27.46 -5.42 0.25
CA GLU A 15 -27.54 -5.61 1.71
C GLU A 15 -27.50 -4.26 2.45
N LYS A 16 -26.68 -3.30 2.00
CA LYS A 16 -26.62 -1.95 2.58
C LYS A 16 -27.96 -1.23 2.44
N GLY A 17 -28.57 -1.27 1.26
CA GLY A 17 -29.90 -0.69 1.01
C GLY A 17 -30.97 -1.32 1.89
N GLU A 18 -30.98 -2.65 2.00
CA GLU A 18 -31.92 -3.38 2.86
C GLU A 18 -31.74 -3.03 4.34
N ILE A 19 -30.50 -2.96 4.83
CA ILE A 19 -30.23 -2.55 6.22
C ILE A 19 -30.79 -1.15 6.46
N ILE A 20 -30.60 -0.23 5.52
CA ILE A 20 -31.09 1.15 5.65
C ILE A 20 -32.62 1.17 5.72
N GLY A 21 -33.30 0.51 4.78
CA GLY A 21 -34.77 0.48 4.71
C GLY A 21 -35.43 -0.24 5.89
N LEU A 22 -34.86 -1.36 6.34
CA LEU A 22 -35.40 -2.08 7.50
C LEU A 22 -35.17 -1.29 8.79
N ARG A 23 -34.05 -0.57 8.89
CA ARG A 23 -33.78 0.21 10.10
C ARG A 23 -34.64 1.47 10.19
N THR A 24 -34.94 2.13 9.07
CA THR A 24 -35.88 3.27 9.05
C THR A 24 -37.31 2.87 9.39
N THR A 25 -37.71 1.63 9.07
CA THR A 25 -39.02 1.05 9.42
C THR A 25 -39.09 0.48 10.85
N GLY A 26 -38.05 0.68 11.67
CA GLY A 26 -38.05 0.35 13.10
C GLY A 26 -37.53 -1.04 13.45
N TRP A 27 -37.06 -1.85 12.49
CA TRP A 27 -36.55 -3.19 12.77
C TRP A 27 -35.31 -3.16 13.67
N THR A 28 -35.21 -4.11 14.59
CA THR A 28 -34.02 -4.26 15.45
C THR A 28 -32.82 -4.79 14.67
N PHE A 29 -31.60 -4.47 15.09
CA PHE A 29 -30.38 -4.99 14.45
C PHE A 29 -30.31 -6.52 14.47
N ALA A 30 -30.87 -7.15 15.51
CA ALA A 30 -30.95 -8.59 15.61
C ALA A 30 -31.88 -9.20 14.54
N ALA A 31 -33.05 -8.61 14.34
CA ALA A 31 -33.99 -9.04 13.31
C ALA A 31 -33.42 -8.88 11.90
N ILE A 32 -32.76 -7.73 11.63
CA ILE A 32 -32.09 -7.47 10.36
C ILE A 32 -30.94 -8.45 10.12
N GLY A 33 -30.11 -8.70 11.14
CA GLY A 33 -29.02 -9.67 11.06
C GLY A 33 -29.53 -11.09 10.77
N LYS A 34 -30.59 -11.53 11.45
CA LYS A 34 -31.22 -12.84 11.22
C LYS A 34 -31.76 -12.96 9.79
N ARG A 35 -32.40 -11.90 9.27
CA ARG A 35 -32.92 -11.85 7.90
C ARG A 35 -31.81 -11.98 6.85
N LEU A 36 -30.69 -11.30 7.06
CA LEU A 36 -29.57 -11.25 6.11
C LEU A 36 -28.55 -12.40 6.31
N GLY A 37 -28.70 -13.22 7.34
CA GLY A 37 -27.65 -14.20 7.73
C GLY A 37 -26.35 -13.52 8.17
N ARG A 38 -26.45 -12.37 8.84
CA ARG A 38 -25.33 -11.50 9.24
C ARG A 38 -25.34 -11.24 10.75
N LEU A 39 -24.16 -10.93 11.30
CA LEU A 39 -24.06 -10.57 12.71
C LEU A 39 -24.77 -9.23 13.01
N PRO A 40 -25.59 -9.16 14.08
CA PRO A 40 -26.23 -7.91 14.52
C PRO A 40 -25.21 -6.79 14.80
N THR A 41 -24.02 -7.16 15.28
CA THR A 41 -22.91 -6.22 15.54
C THR A 41 -22.36 -5.62 14.25
N GLY A 42 -22.26 -6.40 13.17
CA GLY A 42 -21.87 -5.93 11.85
C GLY A 42 -22.88 -4.94 11.27
N VAL A 43 -24.17 -5.29 11.36
CA VAL A 43 -25.29 -4.42 10.93
C VAL A 43 -25.28 -3.10 11.70
N SER A 44 -25.15 -3.15 13.02
CA SER A 44 -25.06 -1.97 13.88
C SER A 44 -23.85 -1.09 13.54
N LYS A 45 -22.69 -1.71 13.30
CA LYS A 45 -21.45 -1.01 12.94
C LYS A 45 -21.57 -0.31 11.57
N PHE A 46 -22.22 -0.94 10.60
CA PHE A 46 -22.54 -0.32 9.31
C PHE A 46 -23.50 0.85 9.50
N TRP A 47 -24.63 0.64 10.20
CA TRP A 47 -25.63 1.69 10.43
C TRP A 47 -25.06 2.94 11.11
N ARG A 48 -24.17 2.77 12.10
CA ARG A 48 -23.52 3.89 12.79
C ARG A 48 -22.47 4.62 11.93
N ASN A 49 -21.94 3.97 10.90
CA ASN A 49 -20.83 4.50 10.09
C ASN A 49 -21.16 4.53 8.60
N GLN A 50 -22.41 4.71 8.18
CA GLN A 50 -22.85 4.60 6.77
C GLN A 50 -21.93 5.38 5.80
N ASN A 51 -21.55 6.59 6.19
CA ASN A 51 -20.69 7.47 5.37
C ASN A 51 -19.22 7.08 5.34
N SER A 52 -18.71 6.36 6.33
CA SER A 52 -17.27 6.02 6.46
C SER A 52 -17.01 4.52 6.47
N TYR A 53 -18.06 3.70 6.38
CA TYR A 53 -17.98 2.25 6.53
C TYR A 53 -17.04 1.68 5.48
N ARG A 54 -15.88 1.21 5.96
CA ARG A 54 -14.82 0.58 5.14
C ARG A 54 -14.28 1.45 3.99
N LYS A 55 -14.58 2.76 3.94
CA LYS A 55 -13.96 3.69 2.98
C LYS A 55 -12.47 3.92 3.25
N LYS A 56 -12.04 3.78 4.51
CA LYS A 56 -10.64 3.97 4.90
C LYS A 56 -9.81 2.73 4.54
N LYS A 57 -8.97 2.85 3.52
CA LYS A 57 -7.93 1.86 3.23
C LYS A 57 -6.95 1.76 4.41
N ARG A 58 -6.51 0.55 4.72
CA ARG A 58 -5.42 0.35 5.70
C ARG A 58 -4.14 0.94 5.13
N SER A 59 -3.44 1.76 5.92
CA SER A 59 -2.20 2.44 5.53
C SER A 59 -1.00 1.50 5.32
N GLY A 60 -1.15 0.22 5.65
CA GLY A 60 -0.08 -0.76 5.61
C GLY A 60 0.99 -0.51 6.67
N ARG A 61 2.07 -1.31 6.61
CA ARG A 61 3.21 -1.17 7.51
C ARG A 61 3.98 0.13 7.19
N PRO A 62 4.36 0.93 8.20
CA PRO A 62 5.24 2.08 7.98
C PRO A 62 6.53 1.69 7.27
N LYS A 63 7.02 2.57 6.40
CA LYS A 63 8.30 2.37 5.70
C LYS A 63 9.47 2.58 6.67
N LYS A 64 10.49 1.74 6.56
CA LYS A 64 11.77 1.91 7.30
C LYS A 64 12.53 3.18 6.87
N VAL A 65 12.30 3.64 5.64
CA VAL A 65 12.96 4.83 5.08
C VAL A 65 12.02 6.03 5.16
N CYS A 66 12.43 7.08 5.86
CA CYS A 66 11.73 8.36 5.86
C CYS A 66 12.13 9.21 4.65
N LYS A 67 11.34 10.25 4.32
CA LYS A 67 11.59 11.14 3.17
C LYS A 67 13.00 11.77 3.20
N ARG A 68 13.51 12.11 4.40
CA ARG A 68 14.86 12.67 4.58
C ARG A 68 15.94 11.67 4.17
N THR A 69 15.81 10.42 4.60
CA THR A 69 16.76 9.36 4.24
C THR A 69 16.67 9.01 2.75
N GLU A 70 15.48 8.98 2.16
CA GLU A 70 15.30 8.82 0.70
C GLU A 70 16.07 9.92 -0.06
N ARG A 71 15.94 11.18 0.35
CA ARG A 71 16.66 12.30 -0.26
C ARG A 71 18.19 12.17 -0.11
N ARG A 72 18.68 11.78 1.07
CA ARG A 72 20.13 11.57 1.31
C ARG A 72 20.70 10.49 0.40
N ILE A 73 19.99 9.38 0.23
CA ILE A 73 20.37 8.29 -0.69
C ILE A 73 20.54 8.82 -2.12
N VAL A 74 19.54 9.53 -2.63
CA VAL A 74 19.56 10.02 -4.01
C VAL A 74 20.64 11.08 -4.21
N LEU A 75 20.81 12.01 -3.27
CA LEU A 75 21.84 13.05 -3.37
C LEU A 75 23.26 12.49 -3.33
N LYS A 76 23.53 11.53 -2.43
CA LYS A 76 24.85 10.89 -2.30
C LYS A 76 25.20 10.15 -3.59
N ALA A 77 24.27 9.33 -4.08
CA ALA A 77 24.45 8.57 -5.31
C ALA A 77 24.66 9.49 -6.52
N LYS A 78 23.90 10.60 -6.62
CA LYS A 78 24.07 11.59 -7.70
C LYS A 78 25.42 12.32 -7.63
N LYS A 79 25.85 12.72 -6.43
CA LYS A 79 27.09 13.49 -6.23
C LYS A 79 28.32 12.64 -6.56
N GLU A 80 28.31 11.36 -6.18
CA GLU A 80 29.50 10.51 -6.24
C GLU A 80 29.50 9.52 -7.41
N GLY A 81 28.35 9.29 -8.06
CA GLY A 81 28.24 8.25 -9.10
C GLY A 81 28.46 6.84 -8.56
N THR A 82 28.28 6.62 -7.27
CA THR A 82 28.65 5.39 -6.56
C THR A 82 27.56 4.32 -6.58
N THR A 83 27.96 3.08 -6.29
CA THR A 83 27.04 1.93 -6.24
C THR A 83 26.12 1.99 -5.01
N ALA A 84 24.99 1.28 -5.08
CA ALA A 84 24.04 1.23 -3.96
C ALA A 84 24.65 0.69 -2.65
N SER A 85 25.64 -0.20 -2.74
CA SER A 85 26.37 -0.72 -1.56
C SER A 85 27.23 0.38 -0.92
N ALA A 86 27.98 1.14 -1.73
CA ALA A 86 28.77 2.27 -1.23
C ALA A 86 27.89 3.37 -0.62
N VAL A 87 26.73 3.64 -1.21
CA VAL A 87 25.75 4.58 -0.65
C VAL A 87 25.20 4.09 0.69
N GLN A 88 24.95 2.78 0.84
CA GLN A 88 24.49 2.22 2.12
C GLN A 88 25.57 2.35 3.20
N ALA A 89 26.81 1.96 2.89
CA ALA A 89 27.94 2.00 3.81
C ALA A 89 28.23 3.43 4.28
N THR A 90 28.23 4.40 3.36
CA THR A 90 28.53 5.81 3.67
C THR A 90 27.43 6.51 4.47
N LEU A 91 26.17 6.07 4.37
CA LEU A 91 25.07 6.69 5.11
C LEU A 91 24.92 6.14 6.54
N GLY A 92 25.56 5.01 6.86
CA GLY A 92 25.55 4.42 8.21
C GLY A 92 24.15 4.07 8.72
N VAL A 93 23.20 3.82 7.81
CA VAL A 93 21.81 3.53 8.15
C VAL A 93 21.54 2.03 8.05
N ASP A 94 20.81 1.50 9.03
CA ASP A 94 20.32 0.13 9.04
C ASP A 94 19.19 -0.04 7.99
N ILE A 95 19.57 -0.05 6.73
CA ILE A 95 18.70 -0.34 5.60
C ILE A 95 19.40 -1.31 4.66
N SER A 96 18.64 -2.29 4.16
CA SER A 96 19.18 -3.24 3.19
C SER A 96 19.61 -2.53 1.89
N ILE A 97 20.63 -3.07 1.22
CA ILE A 97 21.06 -2.60 -0.11
C ILE A 97 19.89 -2.61 -1.11
N ARG A 98 19.01 -3.62 -1.03
CA ARG A 98 17.79 -3.72 -1.85
C ARG A 98 16.83 -2.54 -1.65
N THR A 99 16.78 -1.99 -0.45
CA THR A 99 15.99 -0.79 -0.16
C THR A 99 16.60 0.44 -0.81
N VAL A 100 17.92 0.59 -0.75
CA VAL A 100 18.65 1.67 -1.43
C VAL A 100 18.42 1.61 -2.94
N GLN A 101 18.55 0.44 -3.56
CA GLN A 101 18.25 0.22 -4.98
C GLN A 101 16.82 0.64 -5.34
N ARG A 102 15.82 0.23 -4.56
CA ARG A 102 14.41 0.61 -4.79
C ARG A 102 14.19 2.12 -4.70
N VAL A 103 14.90 2.82 -3.81
CA VAL A 103 14.84 4.29 -3.73
C VAL A 103 15.46 4.91 -4.98
N LEU A 104 16.62 4.43 -5.43
CA LEU A 104 17.30 4.95 -6.63
C LEU A 104 16.48 4.70 -7.90
N GLN A 105 15.90 3.51 -8.07
CA GLN A 105 15.07 3.16 -9.23
C GLN A 105 13.79 4.02 -9.32
N LYS A 106 13.27 4.51 -8.19
CA LYS A 106 12.12 5.41 -8.18
C LYS A 106 12.48 6.85 -8.56
N ALA A 107 13.75 7.24 -8.48
CA ALA A 107 14.16 8.58 -8.86
C ALA A 107 14.22 8.68 -10.40
N PRO A 108 13.46 9.59 -11.03
CA PRO A 108 13.25 9.60 -12.48
C PRO A 108 14.53 9.84 -13.28
N PHE A 109 15.50 10.52 -12.68
CA PHE A 109 16.80 10.87 -13.27
C PHE A 109 17.93 9.86 -12.96
N MET A 110 17.68 8.86 -12.11
CA MET A 110 18.66 7.81 -11.76
C MET A 110 18.31 6.51 -12.47
N ARG A 111 18.25 6.56 -13.81
CA ARG A 111 18.03 5.36 -14.62
C ARG A 111 19.38 4.69 -14.92
N TYR A 112 19.42 3.39 -14.72
CA TYR A 112 20.57 2.60 -15.18
C TYR A 112 20.54 2.54 -16.71
N GLY A 113 21.60 3.04 -17.34
CA GLY A 113 21.89 2.84 -18.75
C GLY A 113 23.20 2.10 -18.89
N LYS A 114 23.25 1.07 -19.74
CA LYS A 114 24.51 0.44 -20.10
C LYS A 114 25.36 1.49 -20.82
N ARG A 115 26.64 1.59 -20.46
CA ARG A 115 27.57 2.45 -21.20
C ARG A 115 27.68 1.92 -22.64
N ASN A 116 27.66 2.81 -23.62
CA ASN A 116 27.97 2.43 -24.99
C ASN A 116 29.35 1.77 -25.00
N GLY A 117 29.44 0.63 -25.68
CA GLY A 117 30.74 -0.01 -25.88
C GLY A 117 31.65 0.94 -26.64
N THR A 118 32.94 0.96 -26.30
CA THR A 118 33.93 1.65 -27.12
C THR A 118 33.84 1.09 -28.54
N PRO A 119 33.63 1.92 -29.58
CA PRO A 119 33.68 1.42 -30.95
C PRO A 119 35.06 0.84 -31.22
N MET A 120 35.13 -0.22 -32.02
CA MET A 120 36.43 -0.76 -32.45
C MET A 120 37.17 0.31 -33.23
N LEU A 121 38.41 0.60 -32.84
CA LEU A 121 39.29 1.48 -33.61
C LEU A 121 39.63 0.72 -34.91
N THR A 122 39.13 1.20 -36.05
CA THR A 122 39.52 0.70 -37.36
C THR A 122 40.77 1.43 -37.85
N GLU A 123 41.57 0.81 -38.72
CA GLU A 123 42.86 1.33 -39.19
C GLU A 123 42.77 2.67 -39.97
N ASN A 124 41.57 3.11 -40.35
CA ASN A 124 41.34 4.34 -41.11
C ASN A 124 41.15 5.60 -40.23
N HIS A 125 41.90 5.70 -39.13
CA HIS A 125 41.93 6.87 -38.26
C HIS A 125 43.30 7.55 -38.27
#